data_AF-A0A2W1BNE4-F1
#
_entry.id   AF-A0A2W1BNE4-F1
#
_cell.length_a   1.000
_cell.length_b   1.000
_cell.length_c   1.000
_cell.angle_alpha   90.00
_cell.angle_beta   90.00
_cell.angle_gamma   90.00
#
_symmetry.space_group_name_H-M   'P 1'
#
loop_
_entity.id
_entity.type
_entity.pdbx_description
1 polymer ?
#
loop_
_entity_poly.entity_id
_entity_poly.type
_entity_poly.pdbx_seq_one_letter_code
_entity_poly.pdbx_strand_id
1 'polypeptide(L)'
;MYPTLFVLGMVGYNQLRVRREFTLAVYAVKLLRGLAHNPGVLRHLQLCVPDRYVWRRRRPPLLAVPAARTNLLAKAPLTRTIRVLNEVHARTDLFSCNLREFAIVLLNIISYSY
;
A
#
# COMPACT_ATOMS: atom_id res chain seq x y z
N MET A 1 -31.88 -3.64 14.21
CA MET A 1 -30.52 -3.07 14.33
C MET A 1 -29.57 -3.94 13.52
N TYR A 2 -28.71 -3.37 12.67
CA TYR A 2 -27.70 -4.14 11.93
C TYR A 2 -26.40 -4.17 12.76
N PRO A 3 -26.16 -5.20 13.60
CA PRO A 3 -24.98 -5.26 14.46
C PRO A 3 -23.68 -5.23 13.65
N THR A 4 -23.71 -5.71 12.41
CA THR A 4 -22.57 -5.72 11.50
C THR A 4 -22.08 -4.31 11.14
N LEU A 5 -22.96 -3.36 10.85
CA LEU A 5 -22.57 -1.98 10.52
C LEU A 5 -21.99 -1.24 11.73
N PHE A 6 -22.50 -1.53 12.92
CA PHE A 6 -22.01 -0.96 14.16
C PHE A 6 -20.60 -1.49 14.48
N VAL A 7 -20.39 -2.81 14.37
CA VAL A 7 -19.07 -3.43 14.53
C VAL A 7 -18.08 -2.92 13.48
N LEU A 8 -18.48 -2.79 12.21
CA LEU A 8 -17.64 -2.17 11.16
C LEU A 8 -17.29 -0.71 11.46
N GLY A 9 -18.19 0.03 12.09
CA GLY A 9 -17.95 1.39 12.58
C GLY A 9 -16.92 1.42 13.70
N MET A 10 -17.07 0.54 14.70
CA MET A 10 -16.18 0.45 15.87
C MET A 10 -14.78 -0.04 15.54
N VAL A 11 -14.64 -0.99 14.61
CA VAL A 11 -13.32 -1.48 14.15
C VAL A 11 -12.63 -0.46 13.21
N GLY A 12 -13.30 0.64 12.87
CA GLY A 12 -12.72 1.71 12.06
C GLY A 12 -12.68 1.41 10.56
N TYR A 13 -13.23 0.29 10.11
CA TYR A 13 -13.34 -0.06 8.68
C TYR A 13 -14.11 0.98 7.86
N ASN A 14 -15.05 1.70 8.49
CA ASN A 14 -15.82 2.77 7.85
C ASN A 14 -15.19 4.16 7.92
N GLN A 15 -13.99 4.31 8.48
CA GLN A 15 -13.33 5.60 8.50
C GLN A 15 -12.99 6.05 7.07
N LEU A 16 -13.29 7.32 6.77
CA LEU A 16 -13.01 7.95 5.48
C LEU A 16 -11.53 7.78 5.07
N ARG A 17 -10.64 7.84 6.05
CA ARG A 17 -9.20 7.69 5.86
C ARG A 17 -8.82 6.30 5.36
N VAL A 18 -9.31 5.24 6.01
CA VAL A 18 -9.05 3.85 5.62
C VAL A 18 -9.53 3.60 4.19
N ARG A 19 -10.72 4.10 3.86
CA ARG A 19 -11.28 3.99 2.50
C ARG A 19 -10.42 4.72 1.46
N ARG A 20 -9.94 5.92 1.77
CA ARG A 20 -9.04 6.69 0.88
C ARG A 20 -7.72 5.98 0.67
N GLU A 21 -7.07 5.51 1.74
CA GLU A 21 -5.78 4.80 1.66
C GLU A 21 -5.94 3.46 0.92
N PHE A 22 -7.02 2.72 1.19
CA PHE A 22 -7.37 1.50 0.47
C PHE A 22 -7.54 1.75 -1.04
N THR A 23 -8.32 2.76 -1.41
CA THR A 23 -8.61 3.08 -2.82
C THR A 23 -7.33 3.49 -3.55
N LEU A 24 -6.47 4.27 -2.90
CA LEU A 24 -5.19 4.69 -3.47
C LEU A 24 -4.26 3.49 -3.67
N ALA A 25 -4.14 2.60 -2.69
CA ALA A 25 -3.27 1.43 -2.80
C ALA A 25 -3.75 0.45 -3.89
N VAL A 26 -5.07 0.22 -3.98
CA VAL A 26 -5.64 -0.56 -5.08
C VAL A 26 -5.35 0.09 -6.44
N TYR A 27 -5.50 1.41 -6.56
CA TYR A 27 -5.18 2.13 -7.78
C TYR A 27 -3.69 2.03 -8.15
N ALA A 28 -2.79 2.18 -7.17
CA ALA A 28 -1.35 2.04 -7.37
C ALA A 28 -0.97 0.62 -7.83
N VAL A 29 -1.58 -0.43 -7.27
CA VAL A 29 -1.36 -1.81 -7.76
C VAL A 29 -1.91 -2.01 -9.17
N LYS A 30 -3.07 -1.43 -9.51
CA LYS A 30 -3.58 -1.46 -10.89
C LYS A 30 -2.62 -0.79 -11.87
N LEU A 31 -1.99 0.32 -11.49
CA LEU A 31 -0.93 0.96 -12.28
C LEU A 31 0.28 0.04 -12.45
N LEU A 32 0.76 -0.58 -11.35
CA LEU A 32 1.91 -1.50 -11.38
C LEU A 32 1.65 -2.76 -12.21
N ARG A 33 0.40 -3.26 -12.22
CA ARG A 33 -0.02 -4.40 -13.04
C ARG A 33 -0.35 -4.03 -14.49
N GLY A 34 -0.26 -2.75 -14.87
CA GLY A 34 -0.61 -2.27 -16.21
C GLY A 34 -2.11 -2.28 -16.52
N LEU A 35 -2.98 -2.45 -15.51
CA LEU A 35 -4.44 -2.41 -15.66
C LEU A 35 -5.00 -0.98 -15.77
N ALA A 36 -4.21 0.01 -15.34
CA ALA A 36 -4.51 1.43 -15.46
C ALA A 36 -3.29 2.15 -16.02
N HIS A 37 -3.51 3.22 -16.78
CA HIS A 37 -2.43 4.01 -17.37
C HIS A 37 -2.44 5.43 -16.81
N ASN A 38 -1.36 5.81 -16.14
CA ASN A 38 -1.11 7.19 -15.71
C ASN A 38 0.41 7.44 -15.67
N PRO A 39 1.00 7.99 -16.75
CA PRO A 39 2.44 8.16 -16.84
C PRO A 39 2.96 9.17 -15.80
N GLY A 40 2.14 10.15 -15.40
CA GLY A 40 2.50 11.12 -14.38
C GLY A 40 2.78 10.46 -13.04
N VAL A 41 1.87 9.60 -12.57
CA VAL A 41 2.05 8.88 -11.30
C VAL A 41 3.16 7.83 -11.39
N LEU A 42 3.24 7.10 -12.50
CA LEU A 42 4.28 6.09 -12.71
C LEU A 42 5.70 6.67 -12.65
N ARG A 43 5.92 7.89 -13.16
CA ARG A 43 7.22 8.59 -13.02
C ARG A 43 7.65 8.82 -11.58
N HIS A 44 6.71 8.92 -10.65
CA HIS A 44 6.97 9.12 -9.23
C HIS A 44 7.10 7.79 -8.45
N LEU A 45 6.62 6.68 -9.03
CA LEU A 45 6.76 5.35 -8.47
C LEU A 45 8.11 4.76 -8.89
N GLN A 46 9.11 4.97 -8.04
CA GLN A 46 10.45 4.42 -8.27
C GLN A 46 10.54 3.00 -7.72
N LEU A 47 10.99 2.05 -8.53
CA LEU A 47 11.32 0.71 -8.08
C LEU A 47 12.63 0.74 -7.30
N CYS A 48 12.68 0.05 -6.17
CA CYS A 48 13.91 -0.11 -5.43
C CYS A 48 14.69 -1.27 -6.03
N VAL A 49 15.85 -0.96 -6.63
CA VAL A 49 16.79 -1.98 -7.10
C VAL A 49 17.77 -2.25 -5.95
N PRO A 50 17.77 -3.44 -5.34
CA PRO A 50 18.70 -3.75 -4.28
C PRO A 50 20.11 -3.89 -4.84
N ASP A 51 21.05 -3.11 -4.30
CA ASP A 51 22.46 -3.31 -4.56
C ASP A 51 22.91 -4.64 -3.94
N ARG A 52 23.51 -5.51 -4.77
CA ARG A 52 24.07 -6.82 -4.39
C ARG A 52 23.00 -7.81 -3.92
N TYR A 53 22.12 -8.18 -4.86
CA TYR A 53 20.95 -9.07 -4.85
C TYR A 53 20.92 -10.33 -3.95
N VAL A 54 21.97 -10.68 -3.21
CA VAL A 54 22.12 -12.01 -2.58
C VAL A 54 22.48 -11.97 -1.08
N TRP A 55 22.91 -10.83 -0.50
CA TRP A 55 23.47 -10.86 0.86
C TRP A 55 22.45 -10.74 2.01
N ARG A 56 21.21 -10.28 1.76
CA ARG A 56 20.25 -10.03 2.86
C ARG A 56 19.28 -11.19 3.06
N ARG A 57 19.18 -11.68 4.31
CA ARG A 57 18.13 -12.60 4.79
C ARG A 57 16.69 -12.05 4.70
N ARG A 58 16.49 -10.80 4.29
CA ARG A 58 15.18 -10.12 4.23
C ARG A 58 14.86 -9.71 2.81
N ARG A 59 13.59 -9.87 2.41
CA ARG A 59 13.06 -9.41 1.13
C ARG A 59 13.26 -7.89 1.02
N PRO A 60 13.87 -7.38 -0.07
CA PRO A 60 14.05 -5.96 -0.26
C PRO A 60 12.68 -5.26 -0.45
N PRO A 61 12.56 -3.96 -0.14
CA PRO A 61 11.36 -3.21 -0.47
C PRO A 61 11.18 -3.17 -2.00
N LEU A 62 9.93 -3.19 -2.47
CA LEU A 62 9.62 -3.15 -3.90
C LEU A 62 9.80 -1.73 -4.46
N LEU A 63 9.29 -0.75 -3.74
CA LEU A 63 9.26 0.64 -4.14
C LEU A 63 10.21 1.47 -3.26
N ALA A 64 10.94 2.39 -3.88
CA ALA A 64 11.73 3.36 -3.16
C ALA A 64 10.80 4.37 -2.48
N VAL A 65 10.90 4.47 -1.16
CA VAL A 65 10.13 5.46 -0.39
C VAL A 65 10.84 6.81 -0.51
N PRO A 66 10.18 7.86 -1.00
CA PRO A 66 10.81 9.16 -1.14
C PRO A 66 11.20 9.72 0.23
N ALA A 67 12.44 10.22 0.33
CA ALA A 67 12.92 10.91 1.52
C ALA A 67 12.26 12.30 1.61
N ALA A 68 11.44 12.50 2.63
CA ALA A 68 10.75 13.76 2.86
C ALA A 68 11.33 14.47 4.08
N ARG A 69 11.79 15.72 3.90
CA ARG A 69 12.32 16.55 4.99
C ARG A 69 11.22 17.11 5.89
N THR A 70 10.00 17.25 5.37
CA THR A 70 8.86 17.82 6.11
C THR A 70 7.82 16.75 6.44
N ASN A 71 7.14 16.94 7.58
CA ASN A 71 6.05 16.06 8.01
C ASN A 71 4.93 15.97 6.97
N LEU A 72 4.63 17.06 6.25
CA LEU A 72 3.62 17.08 5.20
C LEU A 72 3.93 16.11 4.06
N LEU A 73 5.17 16.13 3.55
CA LEU A 73 5.59 15.22 2.48
C LEU A 73 5.78 13.78 3.00
N ALA A 74 6.30 13.64 4.22
CA ALA A 74 6.49 12.32 4.85
C ALA A 74 5.15 11.61 5.14
N LYS A 75 4.08 12.39 5.37
CA LYS A 75 2.73 11.91 5.61
C LYS A 75 1.79 12.10 4.40
N ALA A 76 2.33 12.44 3.24
CA ALA A 76 1.54 12.58 2.02
C ALA A 76 0.86 11.25 1.65
N PRO A 77 -0.30 11.29 0.99
CA PRO A 77 -1.07 10.09 0.68
C PRO A 77 -0.28 9.10 -0.19
N LEU A 78 0.48 9.59 -1.18
CA LEU A 78 1.33 8.74 -2.02
C LEU A 78 2.46 8.08 -1.23
N THR A 79 3.15 8.84 -0.37
CA THR A 79 4.31 8.31 0.39
C THR A 79 3.88 7.26 1.41
N ARG A 80 2.73 7.45 2.06
CA ARG A 80 2.09 6.43 2.89
C ARG A 80 1.72 5.19 2.10
N THR A 81 1.11 5.36 0.93
CA THR A 81 0.69 4.24 0.09
C THR A 81 1.88 3.40 -0.36
N ILE A 82 3.00 4.05 -0.75
CA ILE A 82 4.24 3.36 -1.09
C ILE A 82 4.75 2.52 0.09
N ARG A 83 4.71 3.04 1.32
CA ARG A 83 5.10 2.29 2.53
C ARG A 83 4.19 1.09 2.77
N VAL A 84 2.87 1.30 2.71
CA VAL A 84 1.88 0.22 2.87
C VAL A 84 2.09 -0.86 1.81
N LEU A 85 2.35 -0.50 0.55
CA LEU A 85 2.62 -1.47 -0.50
C LEU A 85 3.90 -2.26 -0.26
N ASN A 86 4.95 -1.64 0.28
CA ASN A 86 6.16 -2.37 0.67
C ASN A 86 5.90 -3.35 1.83
N GLU A 87 5.04 -3.01 2.78
CA GLU A 87 4.62 -3.92 3.85
C GLU A 87 3.76 -5.08 3.31
N VAL A 88 2.85 -4.80 2.37
CA VAL A 88 2.08 -5.84 1.68
C VAL A 88 3.01 -6.76 0.89
N HIS A 89 4.02 -6.20 0.20
CA HIS A 89 5.02 -6.96 -0.55
C HIS A 89 5.86 -7.90 0.33
N ALA A 90 6.13 -7.49 1.57
CA ALA A 90 6.83 -8.32 2.53
C ALA A 90 6.03 -9.56 2.94
N ARG A 91 4.68 -9.50 2.87
CA ARG A 91 3.77 -10.59 3.23
C ARG A 91 3.27 -11.40 2.04
N THR A 92 3.16 -10.77 0.87
CA THR A 92 2.49 -11.33 -0.33
C THR A 92 3.10 -10.81 -1.62
N ASP A 93 2.95 -11.54 -2.72
CA ASP A 93 3.43 -11.13 -4.03
C ASP A 93 2.42 -10.21 -4.74
N LEU A 94 2.76 -8.92 -4.84
CA LEU A 94 1.89 -7.90 -5.42
C LEU A 94 1.50 -8.14 -6.89
N PHE A 95 2.30 -8.88 -7.66
CA PHE A 95 2.05 -9.13 -9.08
C PHE A 95 1.24 -10.40 -9.34
N SER A 96 1.38 -11.43 -8.52
CA SER A 96 0.72 -12.74 -8.72
C SER A 96 -0.50 -12.94 -7.81
N CYS A 97 -0.64 -12.22 -6.70
CA CYS A 97 -1.75 -12.42 -5.77
C CYS A 97 -3.12 -12.05 -6.37
N ASN A 98 -4.15 -12.78 -5.94
CA ASN A 98 -5.53 -12.47 -6.29
C ASN A 98 -5.97 -11.16 -5.62
N LEU A 99 -6.89 -10.42 -6.25
CA LEU A 99 -7.38 -9.12 -5.73
C LEU A 99 -8.04 -9.27 -4.35
N ARG A 100 -8.70 -10.40 -4.10
CA ARG A 100 -9.34 -10.68 -2.82
C ARG A 100 -8.33 -10.86 -1.68
N GLU A 101 -7.28 -11.65 -1.93
CA GLU A 101 -6.19 -11.85 -0.96
C GLU A 101 -5.46 -10.55 -0.69
N PHE A 102 -5.15 -9.80 -1.75
CA PHE A 102 -4.56 -8.47 -1.64
C PHE A 102 -5.42 -7.54 -0.78
N ALA A 103 -6.74 -7.48 -1.02
CA ALA A 103 -7.64 -6.62 -0.28
C ALA A 103 -7.68 -6.96 1.22
N ILE A 104 -7.68 -8.25 1.58
CA ILE A 104 -7.67 -8.71 2.98
C ILE A 104 -6.37 -8.30 3.67
N VAL A 105 -5.21 -8.56 3.04
CA VAL A 105 -3.91 -8.22 3.61
C VAL A 105 -3.74 -6.71 3.75
N LEU A 106 -4.14 -5.95 2.72
CA LEU A 106 -4.12 -4.50 2.72
C LEU A 106 -5.00 -3.92 3.82
N LEU A 107 -6.24 -4.40 3.96
CA LEU A 107 -7.17 -3.96 5.00
C LEU A 107 -6.60 -4.23 6.39
N ASN A 108 -6.02 -5.42 6.60
CA ASN A 108 -5.36 -5.77 7.85
C ASN A 108 -4.20 -4.80 8.15
N ILE A 109 -3.30 -4.56 7.19
CA ILE A 109 -2.19 -3.62 7.39
C ILE A 109 -2.71 -2.21 7.73
N ILE A 110 -3.68 -1.69 6.98
CA ILE A 110 -4.21 -0.34 7.21
C ILE A 110 -4.95 -0.24 8.57
N SER A 111 -5.69 -1.28 8.97
CA SER A 111 -6.43 -1.27 10.23
C SER A 111 -5.53 -1.41 11.46
N TYR A 112 -4.42 -2.15 11.37
CA TYR A 112 -3.49 -2.40 12.47
C TYR A 112 -2.25 -1.47 12.47
N SER A 113 -2.14 -0.53 11.52
CA SER A 113 -1.05 0.47 11.49
C SER A 113 -1.26 1.63 12.48
N TYR A 114 -2.12 1.45 13.50
CA TYR A 114 -2.41 2.41 14.58
C TYR A 114 -2.17 1.82 15.95
#